data_AF-A0A1F4F4K3-F1
#
_entry.id   AF-A0A1F4F4K3-F1
#
_cell.length_a   1.000
_cell.length_b   1.000
_cell.length_c   1.000
_cell.angle_alpha   90.00
_cell.angle_beta   90.00
_cell.angle_gamma   90.00
#
_symmetry.space_group_name_H-M   'P 1'
#
loop_
_entity.id
_entity.type
_entity.pdbx_description
1 polymer ?
#
loop_
_entity_poly.entity_id
_entity_poly.type
_entity_poly.pdbx_seq_one_letter_code
_entity_poly.pdbx_strand_id
1 'polypeptide(L)'
;MPRLGLIQYRNEGNLGNTIQTYGLMHLVTPDFWVWYDNISFESDGVIICNGWFESLYQKIDTRAKAIFAGIHVTSEPGYTNEQTLEWMRRNRKVVGARDPETAEYLNSVGIEAQFVGCASLLLPRYDGPRKGVVFVDYDSARDLTHWIPATMTWEVKLKKAMHMLSIYRTAEAVYTSRLHVALPCIAVGTPVCVKPDPDIRRFSILESLGVAYNQ
;
A
#
# COMPACT_ATOMS: atom_id res chain seq x y z
N MET A 1 16.51 -15.15 -15.31
CA MET A 1 15.76 -14.01 -14.72
C MET A 1 16.12 -13.94 -13.25
N PRO A 2 16.23 -12.75 -12.63
CA PRO A 2 16.46 -12.65 -11.19
C PRO A 2 15.26 -13.22 -10.43
N ARG A 3 15.49 -13.70 -9.20
CA ARG A 3 14.40 -14.10 -8.30
C ARG A 3 13.66 -12.87 -7.81
N LEU A 4 12.34 -12.94 -7.71
CA LEU A 4 11.49 -11.83 -7.28
C LEU A 4 10.99 -12.03 -5.85
N GLY A 5 11.22 -11.03 -5.00
CA GLY A 5 10.76 -11.02 -3.62
C GLY A 5 9.59 -10.06 -3.41
N LEU A 6 8.62 -10.44 -2.58
CA LEU A 6 7.56 -9.53 -2.12
C LEU A 6 7.67 -9.27 -0.62
N ILE A 7 7.14 -8.11 -0.21
CA ILE A 7 7.12 -7.67 1.19
C ILE A 7 6.00 -8.37 1.95
N GLN A 8 6.33 -8.86 3.15
CA GLN A 8 5.37 -9.36 4.14
C GLN A 8 5.51 -8.63 5.48
N TYR A 9 4.46 -8.70 6.30
CA TYR A 9 4.35 -7.88 7.50
C TYR A 9 4.16 -8.73 8.77
N ARG A 10 4.95 -8.42 9.81
CA ARG A 10 4.84 -8.96 11.17
C ARG A 10 4.74 -7.81 12.17
N ASN A 11 4.21 -8.08 13.35
CA ASN A 11 4.09 -7.09 14.44
C ASN A 11 3.34 -5.80 14.07
N GLU A 12 2.51 -5.85 13.03
CA GLU A 12 1.65 -4.75 12.58
C GLU A 12 0.20 -5.22 12.49
N GLY A 13 -0.72 -4.38 13.00
CA GLY A 13 -2.15 -4.67 13.04
C GLY A 13 -2.98 -4.06 11.90
N ASN A 14 -2.38 -3.28 10.99
CA ASN A 14 -3.08 -2.62 9.89
C ASN A 14 -3.13 -3.53 8.65
N LEU A 15 -4.31 -4.02 8.30
CA LEU A 15 -4.50 -4.87 7.11
C LEU A 15 -4.27 -4.15 5.78
N GLY A 16 -4.29 -2.81 5.75
CA GLY A 16 -4.05 -2.04 4.53
C GLY A 16 -2.71 -2.35 3.87
N ASN A 17 -1.67 -2.59 4.67
CA ASN A 17 -0.35 -2.99 4.18
C ASN A 17 -0.36 -4.37 3.53
N THR A 18 -1.08 -5.33 4.13
CA THR A 18 -1.25 -6.67 3.56
C THR A 18 -2.03 -6.62 2.24
N ILE A 19 -3.06 -5.78 2.15
CA ILE A 19 -3.85 -5.59 0.92
C ILE A 19 -2.98 -5.05 -0.22
N GLN A 20 -2.04 -4.15 0.05
CA GLN A 20 -1.13 -3.64 -0.98
C GLN A 20 -0.25 -4.76 -1.56
N THR A 21 0.36 -5.59 -0.72
CA THR A 21 1.13 -6.76 -1.18
C THR A 21 0.25 -7.71 -1.98
N TYR A 22 -0.97 -7.98 -1.51
CA TYR A 22 -1.91 -8.83 -2.24
C TYR A 22 -2.26 -8.25 -3.62
N GLY A 23 -2.36 -6.93 -3.75
CA GLY A 23 -2.48 -6.26 -5.05
C GLY A 23 -1.34 -6.60 -6.01
N LEU A 24 -0.08 -6.56 -5.54
CA LEU A 24 1.08 -6.96 -6.36
C LEU A 24 1.05 -8.46 -6.75
N MET A 25 0.47 -9.32 -5.92
CA MET A 25 0.38 -10.77 -6.20
C MET A 25 -0.45 -11.09 -7.44
N HIS A 26 -1.27 -10.14 -7.94
CA HIS A 26 -1.98 -10.29 -9.22
C HIS A 26 -1.05 -10.15 -10.45
N LEU A 27 0.13 -9.56 -10.28
CA LEU A 27 1.13 -9.42 -11.36
C LEU A 27 2.32 -10.37 -11.18
N VAL A 28 2.68 -10.67 -9.93
CA VAL A 28 3.92 -11.38 -9.61
C VAL A 28 3.67 -12.48 -8.58
N THR A 29 4.16 -13.68 -8.87
CA THR A 29 4.30 -14.75 -7.86
C THR A 29 5.70 -14.65 -7.25
N PRO A 30 5.85 -14.45 -5.92
CA PRO A 30 7.15 -14.32 -5.30
C PRO A 30 7.94 -15.63 -5.25
N ASP A 31 9.23 -15.58 -5.57
CA ASP A 31 10.22 -16.63 -5.32
C ASP A 31 10.71 -16.64 -3.86
N PHE A 32 10.52 -15.53 -3.14
CA PHE A 32 10.83 -15.39 -1.72
C PHE A 32 10.04 -14.24 -1.07
N TRP A 33 10.02 -14.23 0.25
CA TRP A 33 9.39 -13.20 1.06
C TRP A 33 10.41 -12.41 1.85
N VAL A 34 10.25 -11.09 1.93
CA VAL A 34 11.09 -10.20 2.73
C VAL A 34 10.23 -9.54 3.80
N TRP A 35 10.71 -9.56 5.04
CA TRP A 35 10.03 -8.86 6.12
C TRP A 35 10.19 -7.35 5.96
N TYR A 36 9.08 -6.64 6.01
CA TYR A 36 9.05 -5.18 5.87
C TYR A 36 9.98 -4.43 6.82
N ASP A 37 10.08 -4.90 8.06
CA ASP A 37 10.91 -4.30 9.11
C ASP A 37 12.41 -4.61 8.95
N ASN A 38 12.77 -5.50 8.00
CA ASN A 38 14.15 -5.93 7.78
C ASN A 38 14.39 -6.27 6.29
N ILE A 39 14.68 -5.23 5.50
CA ILE A 39 15.05 -5.34 4.09
C ILE A 39 16.52 -5.73 3.99
N SER A 40 16.80 -7.01 3.71
CA SER A 40 18.15 -7.56 3.56
C SER A 40 18.60 -7.62 2.11
N PHE A 41 19.92 -7.58 1.89
CA PHE A 41 20.51 -7.82 0.59
C PHE A 41 20.50 -9.32 0.25
N GLU A 42 19.93 -9.65 -0.91
CA GLU A 42 19.98 -10.97 -1.52
C GLU A 42 20.71 -10.86 -2.87
N SER A 43 21.78 -11.65 -3.06
CA SER A 43 22.70 -11.45 -4.19
C SER A 43 22.03 -11.64 -5.57
N ASP A 44 21.10 -12.59 -5.67
CA ASP A 44 20.35 -12.98 -6.86
C ASP A 44 18.87 -12.53 -6.84
N GLY A 45 18.45 -11.81 -5.79
CA GLY A 45 17.09 -11.36 -5.58
C GLY A 45 16.84 -9.90 -5.97
N VAL A 46 15.62 -9.61 -6.41
CA VAL A 46 15.09 -8.24 -6.57
C VAL A 46 13.77 -8.15 -5.81
N ILE A 47 13.66 -7.18 -4.91
CA ILE A 47 12.49 -6.98 -4.05
C ILE A 47 11.53 -6.00 -4.76
N ILE A 48 10.27 -6.35 -4.89
CA ILE A 48 9.24 -5.41 -5.35
C ILE A 48 8.60 -4.78 -4.12
N CYS A 49 8.82 -3.48 -3.97
CA CYS A 49 8.49 -2.73 -2.78
C CYS A 49 7.20 -1.93 -2.98
N ASN A 50 6.28 -2.06 -2.02
CA ASN A 50 5.09 -1.23 -1.85
C ASN A 50 4.99 -0.81 -0.37
N GLY A 51 4.04 0.07 -0.06
CA GLY A 51 3.80 0.49 1.32
C GLY A 51 4.55 1.76 1.70
N TRP A 52 4.71 2.01 3.00
CA TRP A 52 5.06 3.32 3.54
C TRP A 52 6.43 3.35 4.24
N PHE A 53 7.47 3.71 3.51
CA PHE A 53 8.85 3.64 4.01
C PHE A 53 9.17 4.83 4.93
N GLU A 54 9.35 4.54 6.22
CA GLU A 54 9.69 5.52 7.25
C GLU A 54 10.74 4.96 8.21
N SER A 55 11.65 5.83 8.60
CA SER A 55 12.87 5.61 9.38
C SER A 55 12.71 4.75 10.63
N LEU A 56 11.54 4.81 11.29
CA LEU A 56 11.30 4.14 12.56
C LEU A 56 10.97 2.66 12.40
N TYR A 57 10.54 2.24 11.21
CA TYR A 57 9.95 0.91 11.01
C TYR A 57 10.88 -0.06 10.28
N GLN A 58 11.81 0.41 9.46
CA GLN A 58 12.63 -0.46 8.62
C GLN A 58 14.12 -0.40 8.92
N LYS A 59 14.74 -1.58 8.98
CA LYS A 59 16.19 -1.74 8.81
C LYS A 59 16.46 -2.08 7.36
N ILE A 60 17.21 -1.23 6.66
CA ILE A 60 17.44 -1.35 5.21
C ILE A 60 18.92 -1.55 4.92
N ASP A 61 19.26 -2.72 4.35
CA ASP A 61 20.54 -2.90 3.67
C ASP A 61 20.49 -2.18 2.33
N THR A 62 21.24 -1.09 2.21
CA THR A 62 21.24 -0.21 1.03
C THR A 62 21.79 -0.89 -0.24
N ARG A 63 22.34 -2.10 -0.14
CA ARG A 63 22.73 -2.94 -1.28
C ARG A 63 21.57 -3.74 -1.87
N ALA A 64 20.45 -3.87 -1.14
CA ALA A 64 19.28 -4.62 -1.59
C ALA A 64 18.75 -4.06 -2.92
N LYS A 65 18.62 -4.93 -3.92
CA LYS A 65 18.07 -4.57 -5.23
C LYS A 65 16.55 -4.50 -5.12
N ALA A 66 15.97 -3.40 -5.59
CA ALA A 66 14.56 -3.09 -5.45
C ALA A 66 13.93 -2.62 -6.77
N ILE A 67 12.62 -2.79 -6.86
CA ILE A 67 11.71 -2.08 -7.77
C ILE A 67 10.65 -1.46 -6.88
N PHE A 68 10.43 -0.16 -7.01
CA PHE A 68 9.45 0.55 -6.20
C PHE A 68 8.12 0.63 -6.96
N ALA A 69 7.10 -0.05 -6.48
CA ALA A 69 5.81 -0.24 -7.13
C ALA A 69 4.68 0.35 -6.27
N GLY A 70 4.65 1.68 -6.16
CA GLY A 70 3.64 2.40 -5.40
C GLY A 70 4.01 2.51 -3.92
N ILE A 71 5.17 3.10 -3.64
CA ILE A 71 5.61 3.39 -2.27
C ILE A 71 5.16 4.78 -1.83
N HIS A 72 5.06 4.99 -0.52
CA HIS A 72 4.92 6.31 0.09
C HIS A 72 6.12 6.59 0.97
N VAL A 73 6.56 7.85 0.99
CA VAL A 73 7.50 8.40 1.96
C VAL A 73 6.96 9.72 2.47
N THR A 74 7.26 10.04 3.73
CA THR A 74 6.81 11.29 4.36
C THR A 74 7.93 12.32 4.25
N SER A 75 7.59 13.50 3.71
CA SER A 75 8.53 14.60 3.49
C SER A 75 8.93 15.34 4.78
N GLU A 76 8.14 15.16 5.85
CA GLU A 76 8.37 15.77 7.16
C GLU A 76 9.72 15.33 7.76
N PRO A 77 10.50 16.28 8.30
CA PRO A 77 11.79 15.98 8.93
C PRO A 77 11.68 14.89 9.99
N GLY A 78 12.54 13.87 9.90
CA GLY A 78 12.62 12.76 10.85
C GLY A 78 11.80 11.53 10.46
N TYR A 79 10.88 11.62 9.50
CA TYR A 79 10.13 10.46 9.03
C TYR A 79 10.88 9.66 7.97
N THR A 80 11.47 10.29 6.95
CA THR A 80 12.32 9.60 5.97
C THR A 80 13.79 9.87 6.24
N ASN A 81 14.59 8.81 6.45
CA ASN A 81 16.01 8.94 6.80
C ASN A 81 16.91 8.82 5.57
N GLU A 82 18.15 9.30 5.74
CA GLU A 82 19.16 9.24 4.69
C GLU A 82 19.47 7.81 4.24
N GLN A 83 19.36 6.80 5.12
CA GLN A 83 19.56 5.40 4.75
C GLN A 83 18.53 4.94 3.70
N THR A 84 17.27 5.33 3.86
CA THR A 84 16.19 5.00 2.92
C THR A 84 16.41 5.73 1.59
N LEU A 85 16.76 7.02 1.64
CA LEU A 85 17.06 7.82 0.44
C LEU A 85 18.29 7.29 -0.30
N GLU A 86 19.36 6.93 0.42
CA GLU A 86 20.57 6.33 -0.14
C GLU A 86 20.28 4.99 -0.81
N TRP A 87 19.44 4.15 -0.20
CA TRP A 87 19.00 2.89 -0.80
C TRP A 87 18.24 3.11 -2.12
N MET A 88 17.32 4.08 -2.16
CA MET A 88 16.62 4.44 -3.40
C MET A 88 17.60 4.95 -4.47
N ARG A 89 18.53 5.86 -4.13
CA ARG A 89 19.57 6.36 -5.05
C ARG A 89 20.45 5.23 -5.61
N ARG A 90 20.86 4.27 -4.77
CA ARG A 90 21.69 3.13 -5.17
C ARG A 90 21.01 2.22 -6.19
N ASN A 91 19.68 2.13 -6.15
CA ASN A 91 18.94 1.30 -7.08
C ASN A 91 18.93 1.85 -8.51
N ARG A 92 19.20 3.15 -8.72
CA ARG A 92 19.31 3.81 -10.04
C ARG A 92 18.10 3.54 -10.97
N LYS A 93 16.93 3.35 -10.39
CA LYS A 93 15.66 3.16 -11.09
C LYS A 93 14.71 4.28 -10.72
N VAL A 94 13.80 4.61 -11.63
CA VAL A 94 12.67 5.48 -11.32
C VAL A 94 11.87 4.85 -10.19
N VAL A 95 11.64 5.63 -9.13
CA VAL A 95 10.83 5.22 -7.99
C VAL A 95 9.35 5.37 -8.36
N GLY A 96 8.59 4.27 -8.32
CA GLY A 96 7.14 4.33 -8.45
C GLY A 96 6.51 4.81 -7.14
N ALA A 97 6.08 6.06 -7.14
CA ALA A 97 5.39 6.72 -6.03
C ALA A 97 3.89 6.40 -6.01
N ARG A 98 3.37 6.15 -4.81
CA ARG A 98 1.95 5.87 -4.55
C ARG A 98 1.08 7.09 -4.75
N ASP A 99 1.60 8.27 -4.42
CA ASP A 99 0.89 9.56 -4.44
C ASP A 99 1.81 10.66 -5.01
N PRO A 100 1.24 11.76 -5.52
CA PRO A 100 2.02 12.86 -6.11
C PRO A 100 3.03 13.47 -5.13
N GLU A 101 2.68 13.61 -3.85
CA GLU A 101 3.56 14.19 -2.84
C GLU A 101 4.85 13.39 -2.68
N THR A 102 4.76 12.05 -2.63
CA THR A 102 5.95 11.18 -2.64
C THR A 102 6.82 11.44 -3.87
N ALA A 103 6.21 11.56 -5.07
CA ALA A 103 6.96 11.82 -6.29
C ALA A 103 7.65 13.18 -6.25
N GLU A 104 6.95 14.24 -5.86
CA GLU A 104 7.49 15.60 -5.75
C GLU A 104 8.63 15.66 -4.74
N TYR A 105 8.44 15.08 -3.56
CA TYR A 105 9.46 15.05 -2.51
C TYR A 105 10.73 14.33 -2.98
N LEU A 106 10.62 13.12 -3.54
CA LEU A 106 11.78 12.36 -4.01
C LEU A 106 12.54 13.10 -5.12
N ASN A 107 11.83 13.69 -6.09
CA ASN A 107 12.45 14.50 -7.14
C ASN A 107 13.16 15.73 -6.56
N SER A 108 12.60 16.37 -5.52
CA SER A 108 13.21 17.53 -4.86
C SER A 108 14.55 17.22 -4.18
N VAL A 109 14.77 15.96 -3.78
CA VAL A 109 16.03 15.48 -3.16
C VAL A 109 16.92 14.69 -4.14
N GLY A 110 16.67 14.82 -5.44
CA GLY A 110 17.48 14.26 -6.51
C GLY A 110 17.28 12.76 -6.77
N ILE A 111 16.13 12.20 -6.39
CA ILE A 111 15.74 10.82 -6.65
C ILE A 111 14.62 10.81 -7.69
N GLU A 112 14.90 10.31 -8.88
CA GLU A 112 13.91 10.26 -9.96
C GLU A 112 12.70 9.41 -9.53
N ALA A 113 11.51 10.02 -9.53
CA ALA A 113 10.28 9.38 -9.10
C ALA A 113 9.10 9.76 -10.00
N GLN A 114 8.16 8.83 -10.18
CA GLN A 114 6.93 9.02 -10.94
C GLN A 114 5.72 8.51 -10.16
N PHE A 115 4.61 9.23 -10.23
CA PHE A 115 3.34 8.74 -9.70
C PHE A 115 2.85 7.54 -10.51
N VAL A 116 2.68 6.40 -9.83
CA VAL A 116 2.18 5.13 -10.42
C VAL A 116 0.94 4.59 -9.71
N GLY A 117 0.55 5.21 -8.58
CA GLY A 117 -0.58 4.78 -7.76
C GLY A 117 -0.25 3.63 -6.79
N CYS A 118 -1.25 3.20 -6.05
CA CYS A 118 -1.12 2.13 -5.06
C CYS A 118 -1.26 0.75 -5.69
N ALA A 119 -0.48 -0.22 -5.23
CA ALA A 119 -0.56 -1.61 -5.69
C ALA A 119 -1.96 -2.24 -5.55
N SER A 120 -2.81 -1.77 -4.62
CA SER A 120 -4.18 -2.26 -4.50
C SER A 120 -5.10 -1.85 -5.67
N LEU A 121 -4.67 -0.91 -6.52
CA LEU A 121 -5.37 -0.57 -7.77
C LEU A 121 -5.20 -1.63 -8.86
N LEU A 122 -4.31 -2.62 -8.66
CA LEU A 122 -4.13 -3.76 -9.56
C LEU A 122 -5.20 -4.85 -9.40
N LEU A 123 -6.09 -4.71 -8.42
CA LEU A 123 -7.18 -5.66 -8.22
C LEU A 123 -8.11 -5.66 -9.43
N PRO A 124 -8.54 -6.83 -9.93
CA PRO A 124 -9.40 -6.91 -11.10
C PRO A 124 -10.78 -6.33 -10.80
N ARG A 125 -11.34 -5.64 -11.80
CA ARG A 125 -12.73 -5.16 -11.76
C ARG A 125 -13.69 -6.32 -11.51
N TYR A 126 -14.75 -6.07 -10.73
CA TYR A 126 -15.82 -7.03 -10.50
C TYR A 126 -17.15 -6.49 -11.03
N ASP A 127 -17.73 -7.18 -12.01
CA ASP A 127 -19.00 -6.80 -12.66
C ASP A 127 -20.17 -7.72 -12.24
N GLY A 128 -19.98 -8.56 -11.22
CA GLY A 128 -21.02 -9.46 -10.71
C GLY A 128 -22.04 -8.78 -9.79
N PRO A 129 -23.01 -9.55 -9.26
CA PRO A 129 -24.05 -9.02 -8.39
C PRO A 129 -23.47 -8.45 -7.09
N ARG A 130 -24.09 -7.37 -6.61
CA ARG A 130 -23.72 -6.63 -5.41
C ARG A 130 -24.90 -6.57 -4.46
N LYS A 131 -24.63 -6.60 -3.15
CA LYS A 131 -25.66 -6.52 -2.11
C LYS A 131 -25.14 -5.89 -0.84
N GLY A 132 -25.92 -4.95 -0.31
CA GLY A 132 -25.74 -4.41 1.02
C GLY A 132 -24.68 -3.30 1.08
N VAL A 133 -24.83 -2.47 2.11
CA VAL A 133 -23.91 -1.38 2.44
C VAL A 133 -23.00 -1.85 3.58
N VAL A 134 -21.70 -1.55 3.49
CA VAL A 134 -20.71 -1.97 4.48
C VAL A 134 -19.97 -0.77 5.05
N PHE A 135 -19.92 -0.67 6.37
CA PHE A 135 -19.16 0.36 7.09
C PHE A 135 -17.83 -0.22 7.59
N VAL A 136 -16.72 0.30 7.08
CA VAL A 136 -15.37 -0.14 7.42
C VAL A 136 -14.63 0.99 8.13
N ASP A 137 -14.47 0.86 9.44
CA ASP A 137 -13.79 1.89 10.25
C ASP A 137 -14.41 3.29 10.07
N TYR A 138 -15.74 3.37 10.06
CA TYR A 138 -16.49 4.60 9.80
C TYR A 138 -17.23 5.06 11.06
N ASP A 139 -16.58 5.91 11.86
CA ASP A 139 -17.11 6.42 13.13
C ASP A 139 -17.60 5.30 14.06
N SER A 140 -18.79 5.44 14.64
CA SER A 140 -19.42 4.44 15.51
C SER A 140 -20.05 3.28 14.73
N ALA A 141 -20.25 3.41 13.41
CA ALA A 141 -20.78 2.36 12.55
C ALA A 141 -19.62 1.51 12.00
N ARG A 142 -19.50 0.27 12.48
CA ARG A 142 -18.36 -0.58 12.13
C ARG A 142 -18.77 -2.04 11.96
N ASP A 143 -19.11 -2.40 10.73
CA ASP A 143 -19.30 -3.80 10.35
C ASP A 143 -17.95 -4.53 10.29
N LEU A 144 -16.91 -3.83 9.80
CA LEU A 144 -15.58 -4.38 9.59
C LEU A 144 -14.45 -3.45 10.09
N THR A 145 -13.30 -4.05 10.40
CA THR A 145 -12.11 -3.38 10.93
C THR A 145 -10.83 -3.82 10.22
N HIS A 146 -10.02 -2.88 9.76
CA HIS A 146 -8.64 -3.16 9.32
C HIS A 146 -7.66 -3.37 10.48
N TRP A 147 -8.06 -3.03 11.71
CA TRP A 147 -7.27 -3.31 12.91
C TRP A 147 -7.47 -4.77 13.35
N ILE A 148 -6.38 -5.53 13.33
CA ILE A 148 -6.29 -6.91 13.80
C ILE A 148 -5.14 -7.07 14.80
N PRO A 149 -5.11 -8.14 15.61
CA PRO A 149 -3.97 -8.41 16.48
C PRO A 149 -2.65 -8.46 15.70
N ALA A 150 -1.70 -7.61 16.10
CA ALA A 150 -0.41 -7.44 15.42
C ALA A 150 0.43 -8.73 15.36
N THR A 151 0.20 -9.63 16.33
CA THR A 151 0.86 -10.92 16.51
C THR A 151 0.40 -12.01 15.54
N MET A 152 -0.64 -11.77 14.72
CA MET A 152 -1.07 -12.73 13.71
C MET A 152 0.06 -13.01 12.70
N THR A 153 0.14 -14.24 12.22
CA THR A 153 1.12 -14.63 11.18
C THR A 153 0.75 -14.00 9.84
N TRP A 154 1.72 -13.91 8.94
CA TRP A 154 1.53 -13.38 7.59
C TRP A 154 0.38 -14.09 6.86
N GLU A 155 0.32 -15.41 6.92
CA GLU A 155 -0.69 -16.22 6.23
C GLU A 155 -2.11 -15.92 6.73
N VAL A 156 -2.25 -15.69 8.05
CA VAL A 156 -3.54 -15.31 8.64
C VAL A 156 -3.93 -13.89 8.22
N LYS A 157 -2.98 -12.96 8.19
CA LYS A 157 -3.22 -11.59 7.71
C LYS A 157 -3.66 -11.60 6.25
N LEU A 158 -2.96 -12.37 5.41
CA LEU A 158 -3.26 -12.48 3.98
C LEU A 158 -4.66 -13.05 3.75
N LYS A 159 -5.04 -14.13 4.45
CA LYS A 159 -6.40 -14.69 4.39
C LYS A 159 -7.47 -13.67 4.82
N LYS A 160 -7.20 -12.87 5.85
CA LYS A 160 -8.12 -11.80 6.30
C LYS A 160 -8.23 -10.69 5.27
N ALA A 161 -7.11 -10.24 4.70
CA ALA A 161 -7.10 -9.25 3.62
C ALA A 161 -7.94 -9.73 2.42
N MET A 162 -7.73 -10.97 1.98
CA MET A 162 -8.51 -11.58 0.89
C MET A 162 -10.01 -11.65 1.23
N HIS A 163 -10.37 -12.01 2.46
CA HIS A 163 -11.76 -12.03 2.90
C HIS A 163 -12.40 -10.63 2.91
N MET A 164 -11.67 -9.61 3.36
CA MET A 164 -12.17 -8.22 3.30
C MET A 164 -12.39 -7.78 1.86
N LEU A 165 -11.44 -8.05 0.97
CA LEU A 165 -11.57 -7.75 -0.47
C LEU A 165 -12.73 -8.49 -1.12
N SER A 166 -13.01 -9.73 -0.69
CA SER A 166 -14.16 -10.49 -1.18
C SER A 166 -15.49 -9.87 -0.76
N ILE A 167 -15.54 -9.22 0.41
CA ILE A 167 -16.72 -8.45 0.84
C ILE A 167 -16.82 -7.15 0.05
N TYR A 168 -15.72 -6.39 -0.08
CA TYR A 168 -15.72 -5.10 -0.79
C TYR A 168 -16.21 -5.25 -2.22
N ARG A 169 -15.70 -6.26 -2.96
CA ARG A 169 -16.09 -6.45 -4.36
C ARG A 169 -17.57 -6.77 -4.54
N THR A 170 -18.24 -7.38 -3.56
CA THR A 170 -19.67 -7.74 -3.64
C THR A 170 -20.58 -6.76 -2.91
N ALA A 171 -20.04 -5.71 -2.29
CA ALA A 171 -20.86 -4.68 -1.66
C ALA A 171 -21.51 -3.76 -2.71
N GLU A 172 -22.70 -3.27 -2.39
CA GLU A 172 -23.41 -2.24 -3.17
C GLU A 172 -22.76 -0.86 -2.94
N ALA A 173 -22.33 -0.58 -1.71
CA ALA A 173 -21.52 0.57 -1.36
C ALA A 173 -20.66 0.29 -0.12
N VAL A 174 -19.53 0.99 -0.01
CA VAL A 174 -18.64 0.95 1.17
C VAL A 174 -18.45 2.36 1.73
N TYR A 175 -18.56 2.50 3.05
CA TYR A 175 -18.26 3.75 3.77
C TYR A 175 -17.02 3.54 4.62
N THR A 176 -16.03 4.44 4.52
CA THR A 176 -14.77 4.26 5.23
C THR A 176 -14.02 5.56 5.50
N SER A 177 -13.17 5.55 6.53
CA SER A 177 -12.14 6.58 6.77
C SER A 177 -10.74 6.16 6.29
N ARG A 178 -10.62 5.01 5.60
CA ARG A 178 -9.32 4.43 5.25
C ARG A 178 -9.03 4.45 3.75
N LEU A 179 -7.87 5.00 3.42
CA LEU A 179 -7.34 4.97 2.06
C LEU A 179 -7.24 3.53 1.51
N HIS A 180 -6.73 2.58 2.31
CA HIS A 180 -6.58 1.19 1.90
C HIS A 180 -7.88 0.36 1.92
N VAL A 181 -9.03 0.99 2.21
CA VAL A 181 -10.35 0.45 1.87
C VAL A 181 -10.85 1.09 0.58
N ALA A 182 -10.70 2.41 0.45
CA ALA A 182 -11.13 3.17 -0.71
C ALA A 182 -10.48 2.71 -2.02
N LEU A 183 -9.16 2.59 -2.05
CA LEU A 183 -8.42 2.22 -3.26
C LEU A 183 -8.80 0.84 -3.81
N PRO A 184 -8.88 -0.24 -2.99
CA PRO A 184 -9.46 -1.50 -3.46
C PRO A 184 -10.89 -1.38 -3.98
N CYS A 185 -11.76 -0.60 -3.33
CA CYS A 185 -13.15 -0.41 -3.78
C CYS A 185 -13.19 0.22 -5.17
N ILE A 186 -12.38 1.25 -5.40
CA ILE A 186 -12.21 1.91 -6.71
C ILE A 186 -11.79 0.88 -7.77
N ALA A 187 -10.76 0.08 -7.47
CA ALA A 187 -10.22 -0.92 -8.40
C ALA A 187 -11.26 -1.97 -8.82
N VAL A 188 -11.99 -2.51 -7.84
CA VAL A 188 -13.01 -3.55 -8.09
C VAL A 188 -14.35 -2.97 -8.57
N GLY A 189 -14.48 -1.65 -8.68
CA GLY A 189 -15.69 -0.96 -9.15
C GLY A 189 -16.81 -0.83 -8.10
N THR A 190 -16.51 -0.97 -6.82
CA THR A 190 -17.47 -0.74 -5.72
C THR A 190 -17.58 0.76 -5.43
N PRO A 191 -18.80 1.35 -5.45
CA PRO A 191 -19.01 2.70 -4.95
C PRO A 191 -18.48 2.85 -3.52
N VAL A 192 -17.65 3.87 -3.29
CA VAL A 192 -17.07 4.12 -1.97
C VAL A 192 -17.24 5.57 -1.56
N CYS A 193 -17.70 5.78 -0.33
CA CYS A 193 -17.74 7.07 0.32
C CYS A 193 -16.59 7.15 1.33
N VAL A 194 -15.69 8.10 1.12
CA VAL A 194 -14.53 8.33 1.97
C VAL A 194 -14.82 9.50 2.90
N LYS A 195 -14.76 9.26 4.21
CA LYS A 195 -14.91 10.31 5.20
C LYS A 195 -13.80 11.36 5.02
N PRO A 196 -14.11 12.67 5.14
CA PRO A 196 -13.09 13.70 5.23
C PRO A 196 -12.08 13.42 6.34
N ASP A 197 -10.80 13.48 6.01
CA ASP A 197 -9.69 13.40 6.96
C ASP A 197 -9.04 14.79 7.04
N PRO A 198 -8.79 15.33 8.24
CA PRO A 198 -8.09 16.62 8.39
C PRO A 198 -6.69 16.60 7.78
N ASP A 199 -6.05 15.43 7.66
CA ASP A 199 -4.81 15.29 6.91
C ASP A 199 -5.09 14.99 5.43
N ILE A 200 -5.34 16.06 4.66
CA ILE A 200 -5.65 16.02 3.22
C ILE A 200 -4.58 15.23 2.44
N ARG A 201 -3.32 15.27 2.88
CA ARG A 201 -2.17 14.64 2.19
C ARG A 201 -2.35 13.13 2.05
N ARG A 202 -2.96 12.51 3.06
CA ARG A 202 -3.27 11.07 3.07
C ARG A 202 -4.16 10.65 1.91
N PHE A 203 -4.99 11.54 1.40
CA PHE A 203 -5.94 11.28 0.32
C PHE A 203 -5.58 11.96 -1.01
N SER A 204 -4.41 12.57 -1.14
CA SER A 204 -3.92 13.19 -2.38
C SER A 204 -4.00 12.28 -3.62
N ILE A 205 -3.80 10.96 -3.45
CA ILE A 205 -4.01 9.98 -4.52
C ILE A 205 -5.45 9.96 -5.04
N LEU A 206 -6.46 10.18 -4.19
CA LEU A 206 -7.87 10.19 -4.60
C LEU A 206 -8.17 11.36 -5.53
N GLU A 207 -7.56 12.54 -5.31
CA GLU A 207 -7.66 13.68 -6.24
C GLU A 207 -7.10 13.32 -7.61
N SER A 208 -5.93 12.66 -7.61
CA SER A 208 -5.26 12.22 -8.84
C SER A 208 -6.06 11.18 -9.63
N LEU A 209 -6.92 10.41 -8.94
CA LEU A 209 -7.82 9.44 -9.55
C LEU A 209 -9.18 10.06 -9.96
N GLY A 210 -9.38 11.36 -9.73
CA GLY A 210 -10.65 12.05 -10.01
C GLY A 210 -11.80 11.60 -9.09
N VAL A 211 -11.48 11.03 -7.93
CA VAL A 211 -12.48 10.59 -6.94
C VAL A 211 -12.79 11.78 -6.04
N ALA A 212 -14.04 12.24 -6.07
CA ALA A 212 -14.50 13.24 -5.12
C ALA A 212 -14.50 12.64 -3.70
N TYR A 213 -13.73 13.25 -2.81
CA TYR A 213 -13.80 13.05 -1.36
C TYR A 213 -13.95 14.45 -0.74
N ASN A 214 -14.55 14.56 0.46
CA ASN A 214 -14.88 15.83 1.13
C ASN A 214 -16.17 16.56 0.70
N GLN A 215 -17.22 15.85 0.26
CA GLN A 215 -18.58 16.43 0.16
C GLN A 215 -19.52 15.88 1.23
#